data_AF-A0A5B9D8G7-F1
#
_entry.id   AF-A0A5B9D8G7-F1
#
_cell.length_a   1.000
_cell.length_b   1.000
_cell.length_c   1.000
_cell.angle_alpha   90.00
_cell.angle_beta   90.00
_cell.angle_gamma   90.00
#
_symmetry.space_group_name_H-M   'P 1'
#
loop_
_entity.id
_entity.type
_entity.pdbx_description
1 polymer ?
#
loop_
_entity_poly.entity_id
_entity_poly.type
_entity_poly.pdbx_seq_one_letter_code
_entity_poly.pdbx_strand_id
1 'polypeptide(L)'
;MVPTYKEISCPFCGRVVRDSDKYCIFCGSKIQKAKKKKEKTKEQEIIEQEVDKDLGFLKGVSKNKDDKEKTDTPFMIEEDSQEDLEDTVLSLEEIKKEKKSKKDSKKKKNIKIELPQEIKDQLECKMKLAIIEDKKKKLKEKLKALKEDLNEEKYEYDMDYAKQINVKLNAFKVIKEEFNEKEENLRTELGPKGMFRVDELEDELEVQREQLIELKRAFKLHKVKKDIYEQLRLEYSTGFREAEKELHDLRSNIIRWLSSEKADKNRLENRIRLLQGRYKTKEVDEEEFKRQKKEISLELERVAQRVKILEIYSRAKKKKFF
;
A
#
# COMPACT_ATOMS: atom_id res chain seq x y z
N MET A 1 37.74 5.95 -12.55
CA MET A 1 36.80 6.57 -11.60
C MET A 1 37.38 6.39 -10.20
N VAL A 2 37.71 7.47 -9.50
CA VAL A 2 38.29 7.41 -8.15
C VAL A 2 37.13 7.34 -7.15
N PRO A 3 37.02 6.28 -6.31
CA PRO A 3 35.94 6.20 -5.33
C PRO A 3 36.12 7.28 -4.25
N THR A 4 35.18 8.22 -4.17
CA THR A 4 35.13 9.25 -3.14
C THR A 4 34.56 8.64 -1.85
N TYR A 5 35.42 8.37 -0.87
CA TYR A 5 35.00 7.93 0.46
C TYR A 5 34.94 9.10 1.43
N LYS A 6 33.97 9.07 2.34
CA LYS A 6 33.80 10.07 3.39
C LYS A 6 34.75 9.74 4.55
N GLU A 7 35.55 10.73 4.95
CA GLU A 7 36.56 10.61 5.99
C GLU A 7 36.01 11.08 7.35
N ILE A 8 36.30 10.33 8.42
CA ILE A 8 35.88 10.63 9.80
C ILE A 8 37.11 10.57 10.72
N SER A 9 37.15 11.40 11.77
CA SER A 9 38.22 11.35 12.77
C SER A 9 37.92 10.30 13.85
N CYS A 10 38.92 9.47 14.19
CA CYS A 10 38.82 8.48 15.24
C CYS A 10 38.69 9.15 16.61
N PRO A 11 37.66 8.84 17.42
CA PRO A 11 37.44 9.48 18.71
C PRO A 11 38.50 9.14 19.77
N PHE A 12 39.28 8.06 19.58
CA PHE A 12 40.28 7.62 20.55
C PHE A 12 41.67 8.19 20.29
N CYS A 13 42.06 8.39 19.03
CA CYS A 13 43.42 8.81 18.67
C CYS A 13 43.49 10.04 17.76
N GLY A 14 42.33 10.57 17.33
CA GLY A 14 42.22 11.77 16.50
C GLY A 14 42.59 11.59 15.02
N ARG A 15 43.09 10.41 14.61
CA ARG A 15 43.49 10.17 13.22
C ARG A 15 42.30 9.94 12.30
N VAL A 16 42.47 10.37 11.06
CA VAL A 16 41.47 10.21 10.01
C VAL A 16 41.38 8.75 9.57
N VAL A 17 40.16 8.25 9.47
CA VAL A 17 39.80 6.87 9.14
C VAL A 17 38.61 6.88 8.18
N ARG A 18 38.44 5.80 7.41
CA ARG A 18 37.33 5.69 6.45
C ARG A 18 36.05 5.34 7.19
N ASP A 19 34.92 5.92 6.79
CA ASP A 19 33.59 5.62 7.38
C ASP A 19 33.15 4.14 7.16
N SER A 20 33.81 3.41 6.26
CA SER A 20 33.62 1.97 6.07
C SER A 20 34.27 1.11 7.16
N ASP A 21 35.26 1.63 7.89
CA ASP A 21 36.14 0.80 8.71
C ASP A 21 35.52 0.52 10.09
N LYS A 22 35.47 -0.76 10.48
CA LYS A 22 34.92 -1.20 11.78
C LYS A 22 35.87 -0.89 12.96
N TYR A 23 37.15 -0.69 12.67
CA TYR A 23 38.22 -0.47 13.63
C TYR A 23 39.17 0.60 13.11
N CYS A 24 39.74 1.40 14.00
CA CYS A 24 40.80 2.32 13.63
C CYS A 24 42.07 1.52 13.33
N ILE A 25 42.57 1.61 12.09
CA ILE A 25 43.82 0.96 11.68
C ILE A 25 45.05 1.42 12.49
N PHE A 26 44.97 2.59 13.14
CA PHE A 26 46.11 3.16 13.86
C PHE A 26 46.14 2.80 15.35
N CYS A 27 45.00 2.75 16.03
CA CYS A 27 44.95 2.46 17.48
C CYS A 27 44.24 1.15 17.84
N GLY A 28 43.65 0.44 16.86
CA GLY A 28 42.92 -0.81 17.08
C GLY A 28 41.54 -0.64 17.73
N SER A 29 41.18 0.57 18.19
CA SER A 29 39.89 0.82 18.83
C SER A 29 38.72 0.70 17.85
N LYS A 30 37.60 0.10 18.30
CA LYS A 30 36.35 0.00 17.53
C LYS A 30 35.80 1.40 17.25
N ILE A 31 35.54 1.70 15.98
CA ILE A 31 34.81 2.89 15.58
C ILE A 31 33.33 2.50 15.67
N GLN A 32 32.71 2.78 16.82
CA GLN A 32 31.29 2.52 17.00
C GLN A 32 30.53 3.43 16.03
N LYS A 33 30.00 2.85 14.94
CA LYS A 33 28.95 3.51 14.16
C LYS A 33 27.84 3.81 15.15
N ALA A 34 27.62 5.08 15.45
CA ALA A 34 26.47 5.52 16.20
C ALA A 34 25.21 5.30 15.34
N LYS A 35 24.82 4.04 15.14
CA LYS A 35 23.40 3.72 15.00
C LYS A 35 22.84 4.14 16.35
N LYS A 36 22.24 5.34 16.42
CA LYS A 36 21.42 5.75 17.56
C LYS A 36 20.37 4.66 17.75
N LYS A 37 20.65 3.65 18.57
CA LYS A 37 19.60 2.93 19.28
C LYS A 37 19.08 3.98 20.26
N LYS A 38 18.08 4.75 19.84
CA LYS A 38 17.28 5.55 20.78
C LYS A 38 16.71 4.53 21.76
N GLU A 39 17.27 4.46 22.97
CA GLU A 39 16.59 3.78 24.07
C GLU A 39 15.26 4.51 24.24
N LYS A 40 14.17 3.79 23.96
CA LYS A 40 12.83 4.35 24.08
C LYS A 40 12.59 4.67 25.55
N THR A 41 12.09 5.86 25.84
CA THR A 41 11.67 6.18 27.21
C THR A 41 10.41 5.39 27.55
N LYS A 42 10.20 5.04 28.82
CA LYS A 42 8.98 4.33 29.27
C LYS A 42 7.70 5.03 28.81
N GLU A 43 7.70 6.36 28.78
CA GLU A 43 6.57 7.16 28.28
C GLU A 43 6.29 6.93 26.79
N GLN A 44 7.34 6.81 25.96
CA GLN A 44 7.19 6.49 24.53
C GLN A 44 6.59 5.11 24.33
N GLU A 45 7.02 4.11 25.10
CA GLU A 45 6.45 2.75 25.04
C GLU A 45 4.98 2.72 25.46
N ILE A 46 4.60 3.48 26.51
CA ILE A 46 3.21 3.60 26.95
C ILE A 46 2.35 4.21 25.84
N ILE A 47 2.78 5.33 25.25
CA ILE A 47 2.02 6.01 24.19
C ILE A 47 1.91 5.11 22.95
N GLU A 48 2.98 4.42 22.55
CA GLU A 48 2.93 3.45 21.46
C GLU A 48 1.94 2.31 21.75
N GLN A 49 1.97 1.75 22.96
CA GLN A 49 1.02 0.71 23.37
C GLN A 49 -0.42 1.22 23.39
N GLU A 50 -0.67 2.45 23.80
CA GLU A 50 -2.00 3.05 23.75
C GLU A 50 -2.47 3.24 22.31
N VAL A 51 -1.62 3.76 21.42
CA VAL A 51 -1.94 3.89 19.99
C VAL A 51 -2.24 2.52 19.35
N ASP A 52 -1.52 1.48 19.77
CA ASP A 52 -1.73 0.11 19.29
C ASP A 52 -2.97 -0.56 19.88
N LYS A 53 -3.29 -0.32 21.17
CA LYS A 53 -4.55 -0.80 21.79
C LYS A 53 -5.77 -0.26 21.07
N ASP A 54 -5.73 1.01 20.66
CA ASP A 54 -6.83 1.65 19.94
C ASP A 54 -7.03 1.03 18.55
N LEU A 55 -5.99 0.46 17.92
CA LEU A 55 -6.10 -0.26 16.64
C LEU A 55 -6.86 -1.58 16.78
N GLY A 56 -6.62 -2.32 17.87
CA GLY A 56 -7.29 -3.60 18.13
C GLY A 56 -8.78 -3.49 18.45
N PHE A 57 -9.30 -2.30 18.78
CA PHE A 57 -10.69 -2.10 19.24
C PHE A 57 -11.71 -1.82 18.11
N LEU A 58 -11.30 -1.69 16.85
CA LEU A 58 -12.23 -1.49 15.72
C LEU A 58 -13.08 -2.73 15.36
N LYS A 59 -12.97 -3.84 16.12
CA LYS A 59 -13.89 -4.98 16.05
C LYS A 59 -15.15 -4.70 16.87
N GLY A 60 -16.04 -3.84 16.38
CA GLY A 60 -17.26 -3.51 17.14
C GLY A 60 -18.48 -3.00 16.39
N VAL A 61 -18.42 -2.68 15.09
CA VAL A 61 -19.60 -2.20 14.35
C VAL A 61 -19.55 -2.71 12.91
N SER A 62 -20.29 -3.77 12.62
CA SER A 62 -20.96 -4.03 11.33
C SER A 62 -21.82 -5.29 11.47
N LYS A 63 -22.91 -5.15 12.24
CA LYS A 63 -24.15 -5.85 11.88
C LYS A 63 -24.87 -4.93 10.91
N ASN A 64 -24.68 -5.12 9.61
CA ASN A 64 -25.63 -4.57 8.65
C ASN A 64 -26.84 -5.49 8.63
N LYS A 65 -27.97 -4.92 9.03
CA LYS A 65 -29.29 -5.34 8.57
C LYS A 65 -29.33 -5.20 7.04
N ASP A 66 -30.07 -6.11 6.46
CA ASP A 66 -30.45 -6.14 5.05
C ASP A 66 -31.06 -4.81 4.62
N ASP A 67 -30.37 -4.07 3.74
CA ASP A 67 -31.00 -3.10 2.86
C ASP A 67 -30.68 -3.50 1.41
N LYS A 68 -31.74 -3.98 0.77
CA LYS A 68 -31.81 -4.47 -0.59
C LYS A 68 -32.19 -3.30 -1.47
N GLU A 69 -31.26 -2.38 -1.73
CA GLU A 69 -31.47 -1.32 -2.72
C GLU A 69 -31.29 -1.89 -4.13
N LYS A 70 -32.43 -2.06 -4.82
CA LYS A 70 -32.49 -2.16 -6.28
C LYS A 70 -32.30 -0.74 -6.84
N THR A 71 -31.17 -0.49 -7.48
CA THR A 71 -31.03 0.66 -8.38
C THR A 71 -31.24 0.16 -9.81
N ASP A 72 -32.48 0.23 -10.27
CA ASP A 72 -32.80 0.27 -11.70
C ASP A 72 -32.42 1.65 -12.22
N THR A 73 -31.23 1.77 -12.82
CA THR A 73 -30.90 2.91 -13.67
C THR A 73 -31.08 2.49 -15.13
N PRO A 74 -32.04 3.06 -15.87
CA PRO A 74 -32.13 2.90 -17.31
C PRO A 74 -30.87 3.46 -17.95
N PHE A 75 -30.14 2.60 -18.65
CA PHE A 75 -29.01 2.96 -19.49
C PHE A 75 -29.58 3.67 -20.74
N MET A 76 -29.74 4.99 -20.68
CA MET A 76 -29.93 5.80 -21.88
C MET A 76 -28.57 5.96 -22.55
N ILE A 77 -28.44 5.33 -23.71
CA ILE A 77 -27.35 5.56 -24.66
C ILE A 77 -27.67 6.89 -25.33
N GLU A 78 -26.91 7.94 -25.02
CA GLU A 78 -26.91 9.15 -25.84
C GLU A 78 -26.29 8.81 -27.20
N GLU A 79 -27.13 8.90 -28.23
CA GLU A 79 -26.88 8.43 -29.60
C GLU A 79 -26.28 9.54 -30.50
N ASP A 80 -25.53 10.48 -29.92
CA ASP A 80 -24.92 11.61 -30.64
C ASP A 80 -23.39 11.57 -30.55
N SER A 81 -22.76 10.62 -31.25
CA SER A 81 -21.36 10.70 -31.68
C SER A 81 -21.06 9.72 -32.83
N GLN A 82 -21.77 9.88 -33.94
CA GLN A 82 -21.68 8.98 -35.09
C GLN A 82 -20.50 9.29 -36.06
N GLU A 83 -19.56 10.16 -35.68
CA GLU A 83 -18.47 10.61 -36.58
C GLU A 83 -17.09 9.94 -36.37
N ASP A 84 -16.95 8.91 -35.52
CA ASP A 84 -15.65 8.23 -35.30
C ASP A 84 -15.71 6.69 -35.47
N LEU A 85 -16.68 6.18 -36.24
CA LEU A 85 -16.87 4.73 -36.47
C LEU A 85 -15.82 4.11 -37.41
N GLU A 86 -15.08 4.88 -38.21
CA GLU A 86 -14.10 4.34 -39.15
C GLU A 86 -12.79 3.88 -38.48
N ASP A 87 -12.38 4.51 -37.38
CA ASP A 87 -11.15 4.13 -36.66
C ASP A 87 -11.28 2.83 -35.84
N THR A 88 -12.51 2.43 -35.50
CA THR A 88 -12.80 1.21 -34.75
C THR A 88 -12.78 -0.02 -35.66
N VAL A 89 -13.14 0.16 -36.93
CA VAL A 89 -13.28 -0.92 -37.93
C VAL A 89 -11.91 -1.46 -38.38
N LEU A 90 -10.88 -0.61 -38.51
CA LEU A 90 -9.52 -1.05 -38.88
C LEU A 90 -8.87 -1.95 -37.81
N SER A 91 -9.16 -1.73 -36.51
CA SER A 91 -8.66 -2.60 -35.43
C SER A 91 -9.35 -3.97 -35.39
N LEU A 92 -10.63 -4.04 -35.78
CA LEU A 92 -11.44 -5.26 -35.72
C LEU A 92 -11.09 -6.24 -36.85
N GLU A 93 -10.61 -5.77 -37.99
CA GLU A 93 -10.21 -6.64 -39.11
C GLU A 93 -8.87 -7.33 -38.88
N GLU A 94 -7.92 -6.68 -38.21
CA GLU A 94 -6.67 -7.30 -37.75
C GLU A 94 -6.92 -8.33 -36.63
N ILE A 95 -7.79 -8.00 -35.67
CA ILE A 95 -8.17 -8.91 -34.58
C ILE A 95 -8.98 -10.12 -35.09
N LYS A 96 -9.77 -9.96 -36.16
CA LYS A 96 -10.52 -11.07 -36.78
C LYS A 96 -9.60 -12.04 -37.54
N LYS A 97 -8.48 -11.60 -38.10
CA LYS A 97 -7.49 -12.48 -38.74
C LYS A 97 -6.73 -13.35 -37.73
N GLU A 98 -6.48 -12.86 -36.51
CA GLU A 98 -5.87 -13.67 -35.44
C GLU A 98 -6.82 -14.64 -34.74
N LYS A 99 -8.14 -14.35 -34.73
CA LYS A 99 -9.13 -15.21 -34.05
C LYS A 99 -9.51 -16.47 -34.85
N LYS A 100 -9.25 -16.53 -36.16
CA LYS A 100 -9.55 -17.73 -36.98
C LYS A 100 -8.50 -18.85 -36.87
N SER A 101 -7.30 -18.60 -36.33
CA SER A 101 -6.25 -19.63 -36.18
C SER A 101 -6.18 -20.29 -34.79
N LYS A 102 -7.03 -19.90 -33.82
CA LYS A 102 -6.96 -20.39 -32.42
C LYS A 102 -8.04 -21.41 -32.03
N LYS A 103 -8.77 -22.01 -32.99
CA LYS A 103 -9.86 -22.96 -32.67
C LYS A 103 -9.39 -24.38 -32.33
N ASP A 104 -8.14 -24.76 -32.61
CA ASP A 104 -7.66 -26.15 -32.47
C ASP A 104 -6.67 -26.46 -31.34
N SER A 105 -6.33 -25.51 -30.46
CA SER A 105 -5.36 -25.74 -29.36
C SER A 105 -5.95 -25.59 -27.96
N LYS A 106 -7.13 -26.18 -27.72
CA LYS A 106 -7.78 -26.25 -26.40
C LYS A 106 -7.21 -27.38 -25.52
N LYS A 107 -5.88 -27.50 -25.40
CA LYS A 107 -5.22 -28.29 -24.34
C LYS A 107 -4.68 -27.29 -23.31
N LYS A 108 -5.59 -26.69 -22.54
CA LYS A 108 -5.28 -25.77 -21.44
C LYS A 108 -4.47 -26.53 -20.39
N LYS A 109 -3.13 -26.42 -20.47
CA LYS A 109 -2.27 -26.71 -19.33
C LYS A 109 -2.69 -25.71 -18.23
N ASN A 110 -3.17 -26.23 -17.11
CA ASN A 110 -3.41 -25.48 -15.88
C ASN A 110 -2.07 -25.00 -15.34
N ILE A 111 -1.43 -24.04 -16.00
CA ILE A 111 -0.27 -23.37 -15.44
C ILE A 111 -0.83 -22.47 -14.34
N LYS A 112 -0.55 -22.83 -13.08
CA LYS A 112 -0.79 -21.95 -11.94
C LYS A 112 0.10 -20.73 -12.15
N ILE A 113 -0.47 -19.66 -12.72
CA ILE A 113 0.19 -18.35 -12.75
C ILE A 113 0.03 -17.80 -11.34
N GLU A 114 1.08 -17.94 -10.55
CA GLU A 114 1.19 -17.30 -9.24
C GLU A 114 1.59 -15.84 -9.42
N LEU A 115 1.14 -14.98 -8.50
CA LEU A 115 1.48 -13.57 -8.51
C LEU A 115 3.01 -13.42 -8.36
N PRO A 116 3.69 -12.59 -9.19
CA PRO A 116 5.12 -12.35 -9.05
C PRO A 116 5.48 -11.91 -7.63
N GLN A 117 6.60 -12.40 -7.11
CA GLN A 117 7.00 -12.14 -5.72
C GLN A 117 7.21 -10.65 -5.46
N GLU A 118 7.76 -9.91 -6.42
CA GLU A 118 7.94 -8.46 -6.36
C GLU A 118 6.62 -7.72 -6.08
N ILE A 119 5.53 -8.15 -6.72
CA ILE A 119 4.20 -7.53 -6.52
C ILE A 119 3.63 -7.88 -5.13
N LYS A 120 3.91 -9.08 -4.61
CA LYS A 120 3.53 -9.45 -3.24
C LYS A 120 4.29 -8.58 -2.23
N ASP A 121 5.59 -8.41 -2.43
CA ASP A 121 6.44 -7.60 -1.55
C ASP A 121 6.00 -6.13 -1.56
N GLN A 122 5.67 -5.59 -2.75
CA GLN A 122 5.08 -4.26 -2.87
C GLN A 122 3.73 -4.13 -2.14
N LEU A 123 2.86 -5.15 -2.23
CA LEU A 123 1.59 -5.16 -1.50
C LEU A 123 1.80 -5.22 0.02
N GLU A 124 2.78 -5.99 0.50
CA GLU A 124 3.16 -6.00 1.90
C GLU A 124 3.67 -4.62 2.37
N CYS A 125 4.46 -3.94 1.55
CA CYS A 125 4.89 -2.57 1.83
C CYS A 125 3.71 -1.60 1.91
N LYS A 126 2.74 -1.68 0.98
CA LYS A 126 1.50 -0.90 1.04
C LYS A 126 0.68 -1.17 2.30
N MET A 127 0.66 -2.40 2.79
CA MET A 127 0.01 -2.72 4.07
C MET A 127 0.70 -2.05 5.25
N LYS A 128 2.02 -2.14 5.33
CA LYS A 128 2.78 -1.49 6.40
C LYS A 128 2.56 0.02 6.36
N LEU A 129 2.51 0.62 5.17
CA LEU A 129 2.18 2.05 5.00
C LEU A 129 0.77 2.39 5.49
N ALA A 130 -0.25 1.62 5.09
CA ALA A 130 -1.62 1.85 5.54
C ALA A 130 -1.76 1.77 7.07
N ILE A 131 -1.05 0.83 7.71
CA ILE A 131 -1.00 0.71 9.17
C ILE A 131 -0.34 1.96 9.79
N ILE A 132 0.77 2.43 9.23
CA ILE A 132 1.47 3.64 9.71
C ILE A 132 0.58 4.89 9.53
N GLU A 133 -0.14 5.01 8.42
CA GLU A 133 -1.07 6.11 8.19
C GLU A 133 -2.19 6.14 9.23
N ASP A 134 -2.78 4.98 9.55
CA ASP A 134 -3.80 4.88 10.58
C ASP A 134 -3.24 5.17 11.97
N LYS A 135 -2.01 4.73 12.29
CA LYS A 135 -1.30 5.14 13.51
C LYS A 135 -1.09 6.65 13.57
N LYS A 136 -0.68 7.28 12.46
CA LYS A 136 -0.51 8.74 12.36
C LYS A 136 -1.83 9.49 12.54
N LYS A 137 -2.95 8.98 12.02
CA LYS A 137 -4.28 9.58 12.23
C LYS A 137 -4.65 9.58 13.72
N LYS A 138 -4.47 8.46 14.41
CA LYS A 138 -4.72 8.36 15.87
C LYS A 138 -3.78 9.25 16.68
N LEU A 139 -2.51 9.29 16.29
CA LEU A 139 -1.53 10.19 16.90
C LEU A 139 -1.96 11.66 16.76
N LYS A 140 -2.52 12.04 15.59
CA LYS A 140 -3.07 13.39 15.37
C LYS A 140 -4.31 13.67 16.23
N GLU A 141 -5.19 12.69 16.45
CA GLU A 141 -6.35 12.83 17.35
C GLU A 141 -5.91 13.02 18.80
N LYS A 142 -4.96 12.20 19.30
CA LYS A 142 -4.39 12.36 20.65
C LYS A 142 -3.66 13.70 20.81
N LEU A 143 -2.97 14.16 19.77
CA LEU A 143 -2.35 15.48 19.75
C LEU A 143 -3.39 16.62 19.75
N LYS A 144 -4.60 16.42 19.25
CA LYS A 144 -5.67 17.41 19.38
C LYS A 144 -6.19 17.46 20.81
N ALA A 145 -6.42 16.31 21.45
CA ALA A 145 -6.82 16.25 22.86
C ALA A 145 -5.77 16.93 23.76
N LEU A 146 -4.48 16.64 23.58
CA LEU A 146 -3.41 17.32 24.32
C LEU A 146 -3.32 18.83 24.09
N LYS A 147 -3.81 19.34 22.95
CA LYS A 147 -3.88 20.79 22.72
C LYS A 147 -5.01 21.45 23.52
N GLU A 148 -6.05 20.70 23.84
CA GLU A 148 -7.12 21.18 24.74
C GLU A 148 -6.57 21.27 26.16
N ASP A 149 -5.83 20.24 26.62
CA ASP A 149 -5.14 20.23 27.93
C ASP A 149 -4.15 21.41 28.10
N LEU A 150 -3.50 21.85 27.02
CA LEU A 150 -2.60 23.02 27.03
C LEU A 150 -3.34 24.35 27.29
N ASN A 151 -4.62 24.43 26.95
CA ASN A 151 -5.42 25.63 27.13
C ASN A 151 -6.14 25.66 28.49
N GLU A 152 -6.04 24.60 29.29
CA GLU A 152 -6.60 24.57 30.64
C GLU A 152 -5.82 25.51 31.56
N GLU A 153 -6.53 26.29 32.39
CA GLU A 153 -5.91 27.20 33.38
C GLU A 153 -4.90 26.45 34.27
N LYS A 154 -5.17 25.18 34.57
CA LYS A 154 -4.30 24.32 35.37
C LYS A 154 -2.88 24.22 34.80
N TYR A 155 -2.71 24.31 33.47
CA TYR A 155 -1.40 24.29 32.83
C TYR A 155 -0.51 25.48 33.26
N GLU A 156 -1.10 26.64 33.54
CA GLU A 156 -0.35 27.82 33.97
C GLU A 156 0.01 27.77 35.46
N TYR A 157 -0.87 27.21 36.30
CA TYR A 157 -0.73 27.24 37.76
C TYR A 157 -0.06 25.99 38.36
N ASP A 158 -0.20 24.81 37.74
CA ASP A 158 0.36 23.54 38.23
C ASP A 158 1.58 23.14 37.40
N MET A 159 2.77 23.44 37.95
CA MET A 159 4.06 23.16 37.32
C MET A 159 4.28 21.68 37.03
N ASP A 160 3.75 20.77 37.85
CA ASP A 160 3.94 19.34 37.64
C ASP A 160 3.02 18.81 36.55
N TYR A 161 1.79 19.34 36.46
CA TYR A 161 0.90 19.10 35.33
C TYR A 161 1.52 19.59 34.01
N ALA A 162 2.08 20.82 34.00
CA ALA A 162 2.75 21.38 32.83
C ALA A 162 3.95 20.53 32.40
N LYS A 163 4.78 20.04 33.34
CA LYS A 163 5.88 19.11 33.03
C LYS A 163 5.36 17.82 32.40
N GLN A 164 4.29 17.22 32.93
CA GLN A 164 3.71 16.00 32.38
C GLN A 164 3.23 16.19 30.94
N ILE A 165 2.51 17.27 30.64
CA ILE A 165 2.05 17.58 29.28
C ILE A 165 3.25 17.79 28.34
N ASN A 166 4.28 18.51 28.77
CA ASN A 166 5.49 18.72 27.98
C ASN A 166 6.25 17.41 27.69
N VAL A 167 6.34 16.51 28.67
CA VAL A 167 6.93 15.18 28.48
C VAL A 167 6.14 14.38 27.45
N LYS A 168 4.81 14.38 27.54
CA LYS A 168 3.94 13.73 26.55
C LYS A 168 4.15 14.34 25.17
N LEU A 169 4.09 15.65 25.02
CA LEU A 169 4.29 16.34 23.73
C LEU A 169 5.63 16.00 23.08
N ASN A 170 6.70 15.93 23.87
CA ASN A 170 8.02 15.53 23.38
C ASN A 170 8.03 14.05 22.95
N ALA A 171 7.38 13.15 23.70
CA ALA A 171 7.23 11.76 23.27
C ALA A 171 6.43 11.64 21.96
N PHE A 172 5.34 12.40 21.79
CA PHE A 172 4.57 12.46 20.55
C PHE A 172 5.40 12.95 19.35
N LYS A 173 6.26 13.96 19.54
CA LYS A 173 7.17 14.45 18.49
C LYS A 173 8.13 13.34 18.03
N VAL A 174 8.74 12.62 18.98
CA VAL A 174 9.65 11.51 18.65
C VAL A 174 8.93 10.38 17.90
N ILE A 175 7.75 9.96 18.37
CA ILE A 175 6.96 8.92 17.70
C ILE A 175 6.54 9.36 16.28
N LYS A 176 6.18 10.63 16.11
CA LYS A 176 5.85 11.19 14.79
C LYS A 176 7.04 11.13 13.83
N GLU A 177 8.23 11.51 14.29
CA GLU A 177 9.47 11.38 13.52
C GLU A 177 9.76 9.93 13.15
N GLU A 178 9.67 8.99 14.11
CA GLU A 178 9.87 7.56 13.84
C GLU A 178 8.88 7.01 12.79
N PHE A 179 7.62 7.43 12.82
CA PHE A 179 6.65 7.04 11.80
C PHE A 179 6.91 7.72 10.45
N ASN A 180 7.50 8.91 10.41
CA ASN A 180 7.93 9.54 9.16
C ASN A 180 9.11 8.77 8.54
N GLU A 181 10.13 8.45 9.34
CA GLU A 181 11.29 7.67 8.89
C GLU A 181 10.86 6.29 8.37
N LYS A 182 9.97 5.58 9.09
CA LYS A 182 9.43 4.29 8.64
C LYS A 182 8.62 4.42 7.35
N GLU A 183 7.83 5.49 7.20
CA GLU A 183 7.08 5.74 5.97
C GLU A 183 8.01 5.98 4.78
N GLU A 184 9.04 6.80 4.95
CA GLU A 184 10.04 7.07 3.91
C GLU A 184 10.79 5.80 3.51
N ASN A 185 11.24 4.99 4.46
CA ASN A 185 11.89 3.71 4.18
C ASN A 185 10.98 2.75 3.38
N LEU A 186 9.69 2.67 3.74
CA LEU A 186 8.74 1.84 2.98
C LEU A 186 8.45 2.41 1.58
N ARG A 187 8.47 3.73 1.42
CA ARG A 187 8.33 4.37 0.11
C ARG A 187 9.53 4.10 -0.78
N THR A 188 10.74 4.04 -0.25
CA THR A 188 11.93 3.67 -1.03
C THR A 188 11.94 2.18 -1.37
N GLU A 189 11.45 1.31 -0.49
CA GLU A 189 11.29 -0.13 -0.75
C GLU A 189 10.26 -0.43 -1.86
N LEU A 190 9.23 0.42 -2.05
CA LEU A 190 8.21 0.22 -3.08
C LEU A 190 8.74 0.32 -4.53
N GLY A 191 9.86 1.02 -4.72
CA GLY A 191 10.49 1.22 -6.03
C GLY A 191 11.02 2.63 -6.22
N PRO A 192 11.69 2.92 -7.36
CA PRO A 192 12.34 4.20 -7.62
C PRO A 192 11.38 5.40 -7.63
N LYS A 193 10.11 5.18 -7.97
CA LYS A 193 9.05 6.20 -7.92
C LYS A 193 8.23 6.17 -6.61
N GLY A 194 8.44 5.18 -5.75
CA GLY A 194 7.60 4.92 -4.58
C GLY A 194 6.14 4.60 -4.90
N MET A 195 5.85 4.26 -6.16
CA MET A 195 4.52 3.93 -6.66
C MET A 195 4.38 2.41 -6.78
N PHE A 196 3.13 1.94 -6.71
CA PHE A 196 2.84 0.53 -6.91
C PHE A 196 2.73 0.24 -8.39
N ARG A 197 3.22 -0.90 -8.89
CA ARG A 197 3.22 -1.20 -10.33
C ARG A 197 1.83 -1.07 -10.98
N VAL A 198 0.78 -1.44 -10.25
CA VAL A 198 -0.61 -1.28 -10.73
C VAL A 198 -0.99 0.19 -10.87
N ASP A 199 -0.58 1.05 -9.93
CA ASP A 199 -0.81 2.50 -10.02
C ASP A 199 0.02 3.10 -11.18
N GLU A 200 1.27 2.67 -11.36
CA GLU A 200 2.12 3.09 -12.47
C GLU A 200 1.53 2.75 -13.84
N LEU A 201 1.03 1.54 -14.02
CA LEU A 201 0.38 1.11 -15.27
C LEU A 201 -0.92 1.88 -15.54
N GLU A 202 -1.67 2.23 -14.50
CA GLU A 202 -2.87 3.07 -14.65
C GLU A 202 -2.51 4.47 -15.16
N ASP A 203 -1.44 5.07 -14.62
CA ASP A 203 -0.95 6.37 -15.05
C ASP A 203 -0.35 6.30 -16.48
N GLU A 204 0.40 5.24 -16.80
CA GLU A 204 0.93 5.01 -18.15
C GLU A 204 -0.19 4.91 -19.20
N LEU A 205 -1.27 4.19 -18.89
CA LEU A 205 -2.44 4.09 -19.76
C LEU A 205 -3.17 5.43 -19.95
N GLU A 206 -3.21 6.27 -18.93
CA GLU A 206 -3.79 7.60 -19.01
C GLU A 206 -2.97 8.52 -19.92
N VAL A 207 -1.66 8.57 -19.72
CA VAL A 207 -0.74 9.34 -20.57
C VAL A 207 -0.81 8.89 -22.03
N GLN A 208 -0.78 7.58 -22.29
CA GLN A 208 -0.88 7.06 -23.66
C GLN A 208 -2.22 7.34 -24.31
N ARG A 209 -3.31 7.33 -23.53
CA ARG A 209 -4.65 7.73 -24.02
C ARG A 209 -4.66 9.20 -24.41
N GLU A 210 -4.12 10.09 -23.57
CA GLU A 210 -4.04 11.53 -23.86
C GLU A 210 -3.19 11.79 -25.11
N GLN A 211 -2.03 11.14 -25.22
CA GLN A 211 -1.16 11.22 -26.40
C GLN A 211 -1.87 10.79 -27.68
N LEU A 212 -2.64 9.71 -27.64
CA LEU A 212 -3.45 9.26 -28.79
C LEU A 212 -4.53 10.28 -29.17
N ILE A 213 -5.18 10.91 -28.20
CA ILE A 213 -6.20 11.95 -28.42
C ILE A 213 -5.54 13.20 -29.05
N GLU A 214 -4.43 13.67 -28.48
CA GLU A 214 -3.69 14.83 -28.99
C GLU A 214 -3.15 14.58 -30.39
N LEU A 215 -2.58 13.40 -30.64
CA LEU A 215 -2.09 12.98 -31.95
C LEU A 215 -3.24 12.98 -32.99
N LYS A 216 -4.42 12.48 -32.62
CA LYS A 216 -5.62 12.53 -33.48
C LYS A 216 -6.03 13.98 -33.77
N ARG A 217 -6.03 14.87 -32.77
CA ARG A 217 -6.34 16.29 -32.95
C ARG A 217 -5.32 16.99 -33.85
N ALA A 218 -4.02 16.76 -33.64
CA ALA A 218 -2.94 17.35 -34.42
C ALA A 218 -3.00 16.91 -35.89
N PHE A 219 -3.33 15.65 -36.14
CA PHE A 219 -3.54 15.13 -37.49
C PHE A 219 -4.76 15.74 -38.18
N LYS A 220 -5.91 15.86 -37.48
CA LYS A 220 -7.11 16.57 -38.00
C LYS A 220 -6.83 18.02 -38.38
N LEU A 221 -5.90 18.68 -37.67
CA LEU A 221 -5.45 20.04 -37.97
C LEU A 221 -4.33 20.10 -39.03
N HIS A 222 -4.01 18.97 -39.69
CA HIS A 222 -2.93 18.85 -40.68
C HIS A 222 -1.54 19.30 -40.17
N LYS A 223 -1.31 19.30 -38.86
CA LYS A 223 -0.02 19.68 -38.25
C LYS A 223 1.04 18.57 -38.37
N VAL A 224 0.61 17.34 -38.61
CA VAL A 224 1.47 16.14 -38.70
C VAL A 224 1.19 15.42 -40.02
N LYS A 225 2.25 14.95 -40.70
CA LYS A 225 2.12 14.17 -41.94
C LYS A 225 1.47 12.80 -41.65
N LYS A 226 0.73 12.26 -42.62
CA LYS A 226 0.01 10.97 -42.48
C LYS A 226 0.93 9.82 -42.08
N ASP A 227 2.08 9.67 -42.73
CA ASP A 227 3.00 8.56 -42.47
C ASP A 227 3.55 8.59 -41.03
N ILE A 228 3.89 9.79 -40.54
CA ILE A 228 4.35 10.02 -39.16
C ILE A 228 3.22 9.74 -38.16
N TYR A 229 2.00 10.19 -38.48
CA TYR A 229 0.82 9.92 -37.65
C TYR A 229 0.56 8.42 -37.51
N GLU A 230 0.61 7.65 -38.60
CA GLU A 230 0.38 6.21 -38.58
C GLU A 230 1.45 5.46 -37.75
N GLN A 231 2.72 5.86 -37.89
CA GLN A 231 3.81 5.30 -37.08
C GLN A 231 3.61 5.58 -35.59
N LEU A 232 3.43 6.84 -35.19
CA LEU A 232 3.23 7.22 -33.78
C LEU A 232 1.95 6.60 -33.19
N ARG A 233 0.87 6.52 -33.98
CA ARG A 233 -0.36 5.87 -33.56
C ARG A 233 -0.14 4.39 -33.28
N LEU A 234 0.62 3.70 -34.12
CA LEU A 234 0.94 2.29 -33.93
C LEU A 234 1.79 2.10 -32.67
N GLU A 235 2.82 2.92 -32.47
CA GLU A 235 3.67 2.89 -31.27
C GLU A 235 2.86 3.12 -29.97
N TYR A 236 2.07 4.18 -29.91
CA TYR A 236 1.25 4.47 -28.73
C TYR A 236 0.15 3.42 -28.52
N SER A 237 -0.48 2.92 -29.59
CA SER A 237 -1.51 1.88 -29.47
C SER A 237 -0.93 0.54 -29.02
N THR A 238 0.26 0.17 -29.48
CA THR A 238 0.94 -1.06 -29.04
C THR A 238 1.33 -0.96 -27.57
N GLY A 239 1.98 0.14 -27.15
CA GLY A 239 2.28 0.40 -25.74
C GLY A 239 1.05 0.37 -24.84
N PHE A 240 -0.07 0.97 -25.30
CA PHE A 240 -1.35 0.94 -24.58
C PHE A 240 -1.89 -0.47 -24.39
N ARG A 241 -1.89 -1.29 -25.45
CA ARG A 241 -2.37 -2.69 -25.36
C ARG A 241 -1.50 -3.54 -24.45
N GLU A 242 -0.17 -3.32 -24.47
CA GLU A 242 0.76 -4.05 -23.61
C GLU A 242 0.55 -3.70 -22.13
N ALA A 243 0.48 -2.41 -21.79
CA ALA A 243 0.20 -1.95 -20.44
C ALA A 243 -1.19 -2.41 -19.95
N GLU A 244 -2.21 -2.37 -20.81
CA GLU A 244 -3.56 -2.81 -20.47
C GLU A 244 -3.60 -4.32 -20.18
N LYS A 245 -2.89 -5.12 -20.97
CA LYS A 245 -2.77 -6.56 -20.77
C LYS A 245 -2.04 -6.89 -19.47
N GLU A 246 -0.91 -6.22 -19.20
CA GLU A 246 -0.16 -6.38 -17.95
C GLU A 246 -1.05 -6.04 -16.74
N LEU A 247 -1.74 -4.89 -16.79
CA LEU A 247 -2.65 -4.45 -15.73
C LEU A 247 -3.79 -5.46 -15.50
N HIS A 248 -4.37 -5.98 -16.58
CA HIS A 248 -5.42 -7.00 -16.50
C HIS A 248 -4.90 -8.30 -15.86
N ASP A 249 -3.70 -8.75 -16.23
CA ASP A 249 -3.09 -9.96 -15.68
C ASP A 249 -2.75 -9.78 -14.19
N LEU A 250 -2.20 -8.63 -13.80
CA LEU A 250 -1.95 -8.28 -12.40
C LEU A 250 -3.24 -8.27 -11.58
N ARG A 251 -4.29 -7.59 -12.04
CA ARG A 251 -5.60 -7.56 -11.35
C ARG A 251 -6.20 -8.95 -11.23
N SER A 252 -6.12 -9.78 -12.27
CA SER A 252 -6.59 -11.16 -12.25
C SER A 252 -5.86 -11.99 -11.18
N ASN A 253 -4.55 -11.82 -11.05
CA ASN A 253 -3.75 -12.50 -10.04
C ASN A 253 -4.04 -11.97 -8.62
N ILE A 254 -4.24 -10.66 -8.46
CA ILE A 254 -4.67 -10.03 -7.19
C ILE A 254 -6.03 -10.58 -6.76
N ILE A 255 -7.00 -10.74 -7.66
CA ILE A 255 -8.32 -11.32 -7.36
C ILE A 255 -8.20 -12.76 -6.86
N ARG A 256 -7.33 -13.58 -7.49
CA ARG A 256 -7.07 -14.95 -7.03
C ARG A 256 -6.46 -14.95 -5.63
N TRP A 257 -5.47 -14.10 -5.38
CA TRP A 257 -4.85 -13.99 -4.06
C TRP A 257 -5.86 -13.51 -3.00
N LEU A 258 -6.68 -12.51 -3.33
CA LEU A 258 -7.76 -12.02 -2.49
C LEU A 258 -8.73 -13.15 -2.09
N SER A 259 -9.07 -14.05 -3.02
CA SER A 259 -9.91 -15.21 -2.71
C SER A 259 -9.24 -16.16 -1.72
N SER A 260 -7.93 -16.39 -1.84
CA SER A 260 -7.15 -17.19 -0.88
C SER A 260 -7.13 -16.54 0.51
N GLU A 261 -6.83 -15.24 0.59
CA GLU A 261 -6.79 -14.49 1.85
C GLU A 261 -8.17 -14.45 2.54
N LYS A 262 -9.26 -14.34 1.77
CA LYS A 262 -10.62 -14.46 2.31
C LYS A 262 -10.90 -15.85 2.87
N ALA A 263 -10.42 -16.91 2.23
CA ALA A 263 -10.55 -18.27 2.74
C ALA A 263 -9.76 -18.43 4.07
N ASP A 264 -8.55 -17.89 4.14
CA ASP A 264 -7.73 -17.93 5.36
C ASP A 264 -8.34 -17.11 6.50
N LYS A 265 -8.91 -15.94 6.20
CA LYS A 265 -9.69 -15.15 7.16
C LYS A 265 -10.83 -15.98 7.75
N ASN A 266 -11.62 -16.64 6.91
CA ASN A 266 -12.73 -17.49 7.36
C ASN A 266 -12.24 -18.70 8.18
N ARG A 267 -11.08 -19.29 7.84
CA ARG A 267 -10.47 -20.36 8.64
C ARG A 267 -10.10 -19.89 10.04
N LEU A 268 -9.47 -18.72 10.16
CA LEU A 268 -9.11 -18.12 11.46
C LEU A 268 -10.36 -17.78 12.28
N GLU A 269 -11.40 -17.22 11.66
CA GLU A 269 -12.69 -16.97 12.33
C GLU A 269 -13.33 -18.26 12.86
N ASN A 270 -13.33 -19.32 12.06
CA ASN A 270 -13.83 -20.63 12.49
C ASN A 270 -12.98 -21.22 13.61
N ARG A 271 -11.65 -21.06 13.59
CA ARG A 271 -10.76 -21.48 14.67
C ARG A 271 -11.09 -20.78 15.99
N ILE A 272 -11.40 -19.47 15.96
CA ILE A 272 -11.86 -18.73 17.14
C ILE A 272 -13.20 -19.29 17.65
N ARG A 273 -14.16 -19.58 16.76
CA ARG A 273 -15.46 -20.16 17.16
C ARG A 273 -15.31 -21.54 17.80
N LEU A 274 -14.46 -22.39 17.24
CA LEU A 274 -14.17 -23.72 17.81
C LEU A 274 -13.49 -23.59 19.18
N LEU A 275 -12.51 -22.69 19.31
CA LEU A 275 -11.84 -22.42 20.58
C LEU A 275 -12.82 -21.92 21.66
N GLN A 276 -13.79 -21.08 21.27
CA GLN A 276 -14.89 -20.66 22.16
C GLN A 276 -15.79 -21.83 22.56
N GLY A 277 -16.06 -22.78 21.65
CA GLY A 277 -16.79 -24.01 21.95
C GLY A 277 -16.07 -24.87 22.99
N ARG A 278 -14.77 -25.12 22.78
CA ARG A 278 -13.91 -25.90 23.71
C ARG A 278 -13.82 -25.27 25.10
N TYR A 279 -13.72 -23.94 25.16
CA TYR A 279 -13.76 -23.24 26.44
C TYR A 279 -15.10 -23.42 27.17
N LYS A 280 -16.23 -23.36 26.44
CA LYS A 280 -17.57 -23.60 27.03
C LYS A 280 -17.75 -25.04 27.52
N THR A 281 -17.16 -26.02 26.85
CA THR A 281 -17.15 -27.43 27.30
C THR A 281 -16.10 -27.72 28.38
N LYS A 282 -15.33 -26.70 28.81
CA LYS A 282 -14.23 -26.81 29.78
C LYS A 282 -13.10 -27.75 29.36
N GLU A 283 -12.92 -27.95 28.05
CA GLU A 283 -11.78 -28.70 27.49
C GLU A 283 -10.46 -27.91 27.55
N VAL A 284 -10.55 -26.58 27.62
CA VAL A 284 -9.42 -25.65 27.67
C VAL A 284 -9.63 -24.71 28.86
N ASP A 285 -8.56 -24.44 29.60
CA ASP A 285 -8.61 -23.50 30.72
C ASP A 285 -8.76 -22.03 30.26
N GLU A 286 -9.08 -21.13 31.20
CA GLU A 286 -9.32 -19.73 30.87
C GLU A 286 -8.05 -18.99 30.38
N GLU A 287 -6.89 -19.33 30.93
CA GLU A 287 -5.62 -18.68 30.60
C GLU A 287 -5.16 -19.05 29.18
N GLU A 288 -5.18 -20.33 28.85
CA GLU A 288 -4.90 -20.87 27.52
C GLU A 288 -5.91 -20.35 26.50
N PHE A 289 -7.20 -20.32 26.84
CA PHE A 289 -8.22 -19.73 25.98
C PHE A 289 -7.90 -18.27 25.65
N LYS A 290 -7.60 -17.44 26.67
CA LYS A 290 -7.23 -16.03 26.48
C LYS A 290 -5.98 -15.89 25.61
N ARG A 291 -4.95 -16.70 25.87
CA ARG A 291 -3.69 -16.71 25.11
C ARG A 291 -3.91 -17.06 23.65
N GLN A 292 -4.51 -18.21 23.36
CA GLN A 292 -4.76 -18.67 21.98
C GLN A 292 -5.71 -17.74 21.23
N LYS A 293 -6.76 -17.24 21.90
CA LYS A 293 -7.69 -16.28 21.29
C LYS A 293 -6.99 -14.98 20.91
N LYS A 294 -6.11 -14.46 21.78
CA LYS A 294 -5.32 -13.25 21.50
C LYS A 294 -4.43 -13.46 20.27
N GLU A 295 -3.69 -14.57 20.22
CA GLU A 295 -2.82 -14.91 19.09
C GLU A 295 -3.59 -14.99 17.76
N ILE A 296 -4.65 -15.81 17.70
CA ILE A 296 -5.47 -15.96 16.49
C ILE A 296 -6.14 -14.63 16.11
N SER A 297 -6.54 -13.83 17.10
CA SER A 297 -7.18 -12.53 16.83
C SER A 297 -6.23 -11.52 16.18
N LEU A 298 -4.94 -11.56 16.52
CA LEU A 298 -3.89 -10.74 15.91
C LEU A 298 -3.62 -11.19 14.47
N GLU A 299 -3.53 -12.50 14.23
CA GLU A 299 -3.40 -13.04 12.87
C GLU A 299 -4.61 -12.66 12.01
N LEU A 300 -5.82 -12.81 12.55
CA LEU A 300 -7.06 -12.43 11.86
C LEU A 300 -7.07 -10.95 11.47
N GLU A 301 -6.55 -10.07 12.33
CA GLU A 301 -6.45 -8.65 12.02
C GLU A 301 -5.47 -8.37 10.87
N ARG A 302 -4.30 -9.03 10.87
CA ARG A 302 -3.33 -8.94 9.76
C ARG A 302 -3.96 -9.41 8.44
N VAL A 303 -4.64 -10.56 8.44
CA VAL A 303 -5.33 -11.08 7.24
C VAL A 303 -6.46 -10.14 6.80
N ALA A 304 -7.23 -9.58 7.74
CA ALA A 304 -8.30 -8.64 7.41
C ALA A 304 -7.77 -7.35 6.75
N GLN A 305 -6.62 -6.83 7.21
CA GLN A 305 -5.96 -5.70 6.58
C GLN A 305 -5.44 -6.05 5.17
N ARG A 306 -4.88 -7.25 4.97
CA ARG A 306 -4.52 -7.76 3.62
C ARG A 306 -5.70 -7.74 2.68
N VAL A 307 -6.81 -8.35 3.12
CA VAL A 307 -8.06 -8.40 2.33
C VAL A 307 -8.53 -6.99 1.97
N LYS A 308 -8.53 -6.05 2.92
CA LYS A 308 -8.96 -4.66 2.66
C LYS A 308 -8.12 -3.98 1.57
N ILE A 309 -6.80 -4.15 1.58
CA ILE A 309 -5.91 -3.53 0.60
C ILE A 309 -6.03 -4.21 -0.76
N LEU A 310 -6.05 -5.54 -0.79
CA LEU A 310 -6.27 -6.30 -2.02
C LEU A 310 -7.62 -5.97 -2.67
N GLU A 311 -8.66 -5.68 -1.87
CA GLU A 311 -9.95 -5.23 -2.40
C GLU A 311 -9.87 -3.91 -3.16
N ILE A 312 -9.07 -2.95 -2.66
CA ILE A 312 -8.85 -1.65 -3.31
C ILE A 312 -8.23 -1.86 -4.70
N TYR A 313 -7.19 -2.69 -4.81
CA TYR A 313 -6.47 -2.93 -6.05
C TYR A 313 -7.14 -3.95 -6.98
N SER A 314 -8.05 -4.78 -6.47
CA SER A 314 -8.82 -5.73 -7.29
C SER A 314 -9.89 -5.06 -8.15
N ARG A 315 -10.39 -3.88 -7.73
CA ARG A 315 -11.45 -3.15 -8.42
C ARG A 315 -10.83 -2.15 -9.37
N ALA A 316 -11.35 -2.06 -10.59
CA ALA A 316 -11.04 -0.93 -11.45
C ALA A 316 -11.46 0.36 -10.73
N LYS A 317 -10.53 1.33 -10.59
CA LYS A 317 -10.89 2.67 -10.12
C LYS A 317 -11.96 3.20 -11.06
N LYS A 318 -13.17 3.41 -10.54
CA LYS A 318 -14.22 4.14 -11.29
C LYS A 318 -13.64 5.54 -11.54
N LYS A 319 -13.19 5.82 -12.76
CA LYS A 319 -12.78 7.18 -13.12
C LYS A 319 -14.02 8.05 -12.92
N LYS A 320 -13.90 9.06 -12.05
CA LYS A 320 -14.90 10.13 -11.98
C LYS A 320 -14.76 10.87 -13.31
N PHE A 321 -15.66 10.60 -14.25
CA PHE A 321 -15.83 11.48 -15.39
C PHE A 321 -16.27 12.84 -14.80
N PHE A 322 -15.42 13.84 -14.98
CA PHE A 322 -15.66 15.22 -14.55
C PHE A 322 -16.45 15.96 -15.61
#